data_AF-A0AB37HTX1-F1
#
_entry.id   AF-A0AB37HTX1-F1
#
_cell.length_a   1.000
_cell.length_b   1.000
_cell.length_c   1.000
_cell.angle_alpha   90.00
_cell.angle_beta   90.00
_cell.angle_gamma   90.00
#
_symmetry.space_group_name_H-M   'P 1'
#
loop_
_entity.id
_entity.type
_entity.pdbx_description
1 polymer ?
#
loop_
_entity_poly.entity_id
_entity_poly.type
_entity_poly.pdbx_seq_one_letter_code
_entity_poly.pdbx_strand_id
1 'polypeptide(L)'
;MTHPPRRTMLTIAAAATAAALTGCAGIKFTPWGQPTPTGQDNAPYPADLDHLNDILTLGKTTLPEGATNITVEPALKTAEASPGAWGYVIAYHAQPQPIRDYVDKYIINAGRFLDDFSDSGPVPYIKDVDLNSIEHPWVAGFRSGEFIAERPLGRCWLIITGGFR
;
A
#
# COMPACT_ATOMS: atom_id res chain seq x y z
N MET A 1 -32.57 -2.34 -67.48
CA MET A 1 -33.65 -1.61 -66.79
C MET A 1 -33.02 -0.56 -65.89
N THR A 2 -33.33 0.71 -66.20
CA THR A 2 -33.40 1.91 -65.33
C THR A 2 -32.28 2.28 -64.34
N HIS A 3 -31.83 3.52 -64.53
CA HIS A 3 -30.93 4.37 -63.73
C HIS A 3 -31.53 4.82 -62.35
N PRO A 4 -30.69 5.43 -61.46
CA PRO A 4 -30.86 5.67 -60.00
C PRO A 4 -31.56 7.04 -59.73
N PRO A 5 -31.36 7.87 -58.65
CA PRO A 5 -30.61 7.81 -57.37
C PRO A 5 -31.37 8.46 -56.15
N ARG A 6 -30.61 8.86 -55.10
CA ARG A 6 -30.89 9.90 -54.06
C ARG A 6 -31.78 9.48 -52.87
N ARG A 7 -31.63 10.01 -51.66
CA ARG A 7 -30.57 10.69 -50.86
C ARG A 7 -31.29 10.97 -49.51
N THR A 8 -30.55 10.99 -48.40
CA THR A 8 -30.69 12.02 -47.34
C THR A 8 -31.69 11.84 -46.18
N MET A 9 -31.09 11.80 -44.97
CA MET A 9 -31.45 12.38 -43.65
C MET A 9 -32.50 11.69 -42.73
N LEU A 10 -32.03 11.29 -41.53
CA LEU A 10 -32.41 11.79 -40.18
C LEU A 10 -33.92 11.73 -39.90
N THR A 11 -34.45 11.15 -38.81
CA THR A 11 -34.17 11.48 -37.41
C THR A 11 -35.01 10.54 -36.50
N ILE A 12 -34.43 10.10 -35.39
CA ILE A 12 -34.99 9.86 -34.04
C ILE A 12 -36.45 9.36 -33.92
N ALA A 13 -36.61 8.17 -33.31
CA ALA A 13 -37.73 7.91 -32.40
C ALA A 13 -37.22 7.09 -31.21
N ALA A 14 -37.06 7.77 -30.08
CA ALA A 14 -36.84 7.17 -28.77
C ALA A 14 -38.11 6.43 -28.33
N ALA A 15 -37.98 5.18 -27.92
CA ALA A 15 -39.00 4.48 -27.13
C ALA A 15 -38.40 4.13 -25.77
N ALA A 16 -38.41 5.12 -24.88
CA ALA A 16 -38.21 4.89 -23.45
C ALA A 16 -39.46 4.22 -22.89
N THR A 17 -39.38 2.93 -22.58
CA THR A 17 -40.35 2.28 -21.70
C THR A 17 -39.97 2.63 -20.27
N ALA A 18 -40.65 3.64 -19.72
CA ALA A 18 -40.62 3.95 -18.30
C ALA A 18 -41.37 2.86 -17.52
N ALA A 19 -40.65 1.88 -16.98
CA ALA A 19 -41.14 1.10 -15.87
C ALA A 19 -40.72 1.82 -14.58
N ALA A 20 -41.66 2.58 -14.01
CA ALA A 20 -41.51 3.14 -12.69
C ALA A 20 -41.52 2.01 -11.65
N LEU A 21 -40.35 1.72 -11.08
CA LEU A 21 -40.25 1.14 -9.75
C LEU A 21 -39.50 2.16 -8.88
N THR A 22 -40.30 3.00 -8.24
CA THR A 22 -39.94 3.80 -7.08
C THR A 22 -39.51 2.87 -5.94
N GLY A 23 -38.25 2.92 -5.55
CA GLY A 23 -37.77 2.22 -4.34
C GLY A 23 -36.26 2.29 -4.15
N CYS A 24 -35.82 3.29 -3.38
CA CYS A 24 -34.53 3.39 -2.67
C CYS A 24 -33.26 3.61 -3.53
N ALA A 25 -32.71 4.81 -3.36
CA ALA A 25 -31.45 5.26 -3.89
C ALA A 25 -30.26 4.36 -3.50
N GLY A 26 -29.47 3.99 -4.50
CA GLY A 26 -28.01 4.08 -4.42
C GLY A 26 -27.26 3.02 -3.62
N ILE A 27 -27.35 1.74 -3.99
CA ILE A 27 -26.24 0.81 -3.81
C ILE A 27 -26.05 0.05 -5.13
N LYS A 28 -25.05 0.47 -5.92
CA LYS A 28 -24.58 -0.33 -7.06
C LYS A 28 -23.84 -1.53 -6.46
N PHE A 29 -24.39 -2.72 -6.63
CA PHE A 29 -23.66 -3.96 -6.36
C PHE A 29 -22.47 -4.06 -7.32
N THR A 30 -21.25 -4.02 -6.80
CA THR A 30 -20.06 -4.38 -7.56
C THR A 30 -20.09 -5.90 -7.79
N PRO A 31 -19.95 -6.41 -9.02
CA PRO A 31 -19.88 -7.85 -9.26
C PRO A 31 -18.69 -8.45 -8.53
N TRP A 32 -18.91 -9.59 -7.85
CA TRP A 32 -17.82 -10.41 -7.31
C TRP A 32 -16.93 -10.90 -8.45
N GLY A 33 -15.63 -10.62 -8.37
CA GLY A 33 -14.63 -11.11 -9.34
C GLY A 33 -13.89 -10.05 -10.16
N GLN A 34 -14.03 -8.76 -9.89
CA GLN A 34 -13.07 -7.75 -10.33
C GLN A 34 -12.21 -7.31 -9.13
N PRO A 35 -10.87 -7.24 -9.25
CA PRO A 35 -10.04 -6.76 -8.14
C PRO A 35 -10.43 -5.30 -7.87
N THR A 36 -10.80 -5.00 -6.63
CA THR A 36 -10.88 -3.60 -6.19
C THR A 36 -9.47 -3.04 -6.30
N PRO A 37 -9.16 -2.11 -7.24
CA PRO A 37 -7.81 -1.56 -7.32
C PRO A 37 -7.66 -0.68 -6.09
N THR A 38 -6.92 -1.15 -5.10
CA THR A 38 -6.85 -0.48 -3.80
C THR A 38 -5.63 0.41 -3.66
N GLY A 39 -4.81 0.60 -4.71
CA GLY A 39 -3.88 1.74 -4.66
C GLY A 39 -2.82 1.89 -5.74
N GLN A 40 -2.38 0.83 -6.42
CA GLN A 40 -1.22 0.87 -7.31
C GLN A 40 -1.35 -0.15 -8.45
N ASP A 41 -1.46 0.30 -9.71
CA ASP A 41 -1.73 -0.56 -10.88
C ASP A 41 -0.58 -1.53 -11.23
N ASN A 42 0.63 -1.25 -10.73
CA ASN A 42 1.88 -1.94 -11.02
C ASN A 42 2.44 -2.74 -9.83
N ALA A 43 1.74 -2.75 -8.69
CA ALA A 43 2.16 -3.51 -7.51
C ALA A 43 2.02 -5.03 -7.77
N PRO A 44 3.01 -5.88 -7.39
CA PRO A 44 2.96 -7.31 -7.67
C PRO A 44 1.81 -8.07 -6.98
N TYR A 45 1.39 -7.57 -5.81
CA TYR A 45 0.34 -8.16 -4.98
C TYR A 45 -0.60 -7.07 -4.43
N PRO A 46 -1.86 -7.40 -4.12
CA PRO A 46 -2.71 -6.55 -3.30
C PRO A 46 -2.08 -6.26 -1.93
N ALA A 47 -2.32 -5.07 -1.39
CA ALA A 47 -1.87 -4.68 -0.06
C ALA A 47 -2.86 -5.19 1.00
N ASP A 48 -2.77 -6.46 1.36
CA ASP A 48 -3.59 -7.10 2.37
C ASP A 48 -2.83 -8.17 3.17
N LEU A 49 -3.47 -8.71 4.21
CA LEU A 49 -2.86 -9.72 5.08
C LEU A 49 -2.71 -11.09 4.42
N ASP A 50 -3.56 -11.43 3.43
CA ASP A 50 -3.49 -12.72 2.73
C ASP A 50 -2.19 -12.81 1.89
N HIS A 51 -1.68 -11.67 1.43
CA HIS A 51 -0.44 -11.57 0.66
C HIS A 51 0.79 -11.13 1.47
N LEU A 52 0.68 -11.02 2.80
CA LEU A 52 1.76 -10.52 3.66
C LEU A 52 3.09 -11.27 3.42
N ASN A 53 3.06 -12.60 3.35
CA ASN A 53 4.28 -13.40 3.16
C ASN A 53 4.92 -13.18 1.80
N ASP A 54 4.12 -12.99 0.76
CA ASP A 54 4.61 -12.69 -0.59
C ASP A 54 5.26 -11.30 -0.61
N ILE A 55 4.63 -10.31 0.03
CA ILE A 55 5.18 -8.95 0.17
C ILE A 55 6.49 -8.96 0.95
N LEU A 56 6.57 -9.67 2.09
CA LEU A 56 7.81 -9.82 2.86
C LEU A 56 8.92 -10.49 2.05
N THR A 57 8.56 -11.44 1.19
CA THR A 57 9.49 -12.11 0.26
C THR A 57 10.06 -11.13 -0.76
N LEU A 58 9.26 -10.20 -1.30
CA LEU A 58 9.76 -9.09 -2.14
C LEU A 58 10.78 -8.24 -1.37
N GLY A 59 10.49 -7.95 -0.09
CA GLY A 59 11.38 -7.23 0.81
C GLY A 59 12.62 -8.01 1.25
N LYS A 60 12.73 -9.31 0.93
CA LYS A 60 13.78 -10.22 1.42
C LYS A 60 13.93 -10.19 2.93
N THR A 61 12.81 -10.12 3.64
CA THR A 61 12.76 -9.99 5.09
C THR A 61 11.60 -10.79 5.67
N THR A 62 11.44 -10.74 6.98
CA THR A 62 10.30 -11.30 7.73
C THR A 62 9.75 -10.26 8.70
N LEU A 63 8.73 -10.61 9.48
CA LEU A 63 8.42 -9.83 10.68
C LEU A 63 9.20 -10.37 11.89
N PRO A 64 9.39 -9.57 12.96
CA PRO A 64 9.87 -10.06 14.25
C PRO A 64 9.00 -11.20 14.79
N GLU A 65 9.61 -12.08 15.58
CA GLU A 65 8.87 -13.17 16.24
C GLU A 65 7.77 -12.61 17.15
N GLY A 66 6.56 -13.19 17.05
CA GLY A 66 5.42 -12.77 17.84
C GLY A 66 4.82 -11.43 17.42
N ALA A 67 5.06 -10.96 16.19
CA ALA A 67 4.42 -9.75 15.68
C ALA A 67 2.88 -9.87 15.69
N THR A 68 2.19 -8.84 16.18
CA THR A 68 0.73 -8.75 16.28
C THR A 68 0.21 -7.44 15.71
N ASN A 69 -1.11 -7.30 15.61
CA ASN A 69 -1.78 -6.08 15.13
C ASN A 69 -1.24 -5.62 13.77
N ILE A 70 -1.00 -6.58 12.89
CA ILE A 70 -0.40 -6.32 11.59
C ILE A 70 -1.45 -5.69 10.68
N THR A 71 -1.08 -4.60 10.03
CA THR A 71 -1.81 -4.02 8.90
C THR A 71 -0.91 -3.97 7.70
N VAL A 72 -1.51 -4.06 6.51
CA VAL A 72 -0.82 -3.92 5.23
C VAL A 72 -1.60 -2.90 4.43
N GLU A 73 -0.95 -1.80 4.06
CA GLU A 73 -1.52 -0.71 3.29
C GLU A 73 -0.64 -0.39 2.09
N PRO A 74 -1.21 0.09 0.98
CA PRO A 74 -0.41 0.52 -0.16
C PRO A 74 0.33 1.84 0.17
N ALA A 75 1.58 1.95 -0.26
CA ALA A 75 2.39 3.17 -0.14
C ALA A 75 2.05 4.16 -1.27
N LEU A 76 0.84 4.73 -1.23
CA LEU A 76 0.28 5.57 -2.29
C LEU A 76 1.16 6.78 -2.64
N LYS A 77 1.68 7.48 -1.63
CA LYS A 77 2.51 8.69 -1.85
C LYS A 77 3.86 8.34 -2.44
N THR A 78 4.39 7.15 -2.15
CA THR A 78 5.58 6.63 -2.82
C THR A 78 5.32 6.40 -4.31
N ALA A 79 4.22 5.71 -4.67
CA ALA A 79 3.88 5.48 -6.07
C ALA A 79 3.56 6.78 -6.84
N GLU A 80 2.86 7.72 -6.21
CA GLU A 80 2.57 9.04 -6.80
C GLU A 80 3.85 9.84 -7.09
N ALA A 81 4.86 9.73 -6.21
CA ALA A 81 6.09 10.48 -6.32
C ALA A 81 7.07 9.92 -7.36
N SER A 82 6.85 8.70 -7.87
CA SER A 82 7.82 8.00 -8.72
C SER A 82 7.10 7.15 -9.77
N PRO A 83 7.08 7.58 -11.05
CA PRO A 83 6.39 6.85 -12.11
C PRO A 83 6.85 5.39 -12.20
N GLY A 84 5.89 4.46 -12.09
CA GLY A 84 6.17 3.03 -12.15
C GLY A 84 6.70 2.43 -10.85
N ALA A 85 6.86 3.21 -9.78
CA ALA A 85 7.12 2.69 -8.45
C ALA A 85 5.85 2.12 -7.81
N TRP A 86 6.03 1.15 -6.92
CA TRP A 86 5.01 0.59 -6.05
C TRP A 86 5.59 0.47 -4.64
N GLY A 87 4.73 0.26 -3.65
CA GLY A 87 5.19 0.02 -2.29
C GLY A 87 4.08 -0.39 -1.33
N TYR A 88 4.51 -0.94 -0.19
CA TYR A 88 3.67 -1.43 0.88
C TYR A 88 4.15 -0.83 2.20
N VAL A 89 3.21 -0.41 3.05
CA VAL A 89 3.45 -0.08 4.44
C VAL A 89 2.87 -1.20 5.29
N ILE A 90 3.73 -1.90 6.01
CA ILE A 90 3.34 -2.94 6.97
C ILE A 90 3.55 -2.38 8.36
N ALA A 91 2.47 -2.02 9.05
CA ALA A 91 2.53 -1.60 10.45
C ALA A 91 2.26 -2.81 11.36
N TYR A 92 2.95 -2.91 12.48
CA TYR A 92 2.78 -4.01 13.42
C TYR A 92 3.25 -3.65 14.82
N HIS A 93 2.89 -4.50 15.78
CA HIS A 93 3.45 -4.50 17.12
C HIS A 93 4.33 -5.72 17.35
N ALA A 94 5.39 -5.58 18.14
CA ALA A 94 6.22 -6.69 18.58
C ALA A 94 6.87 -6.40 19.94
N GLN A 95 7.33 -7.45 20.61
CA GLN A 95 8.06 -7.28 21.87
C GLN A 95 9.44 -6.64 21.62
N PRO A 96 9.98 -5.88 22.59
CA PRO A 96 11.25 -5.17 22.42
C PRO A 96 12.41 -6.07 21.97
N GLN A 97 12.58 -7.27 22.56
CA GLN A 97 13.70 -8.15 22.21
C GLN A 97 13.60 -8.70 20.77
N PRO A 98 12.47 -9.25 20.31
CA PRO A 98 12.28 -9.59 18.91
C PRO A 98 12.55 -8.45 17.92
N ILE A 99 12.23 -7.20 18.27
CA ILE A 99 12.56 -6.04 17.42
C ILE A 99 14.07 -5.86 17.30
N ARG A 100 14.81 -5.94 18.41
CA ARG A 100 16.29 -5.84 18.40
C ARG A 100 16.92 -6.96 17.58
N ASP A 101 16.46 -8.20 17.76
CA ASP A 101 16.94 -9.36 17.02
C ASP A 101 16.66 -9.24 15.52
N TYR A 102 15.47 -8.71 15.16
CA TYR A 102 15.12 -8.41 13.77
C TYR A 102 16.03 -7.34 13.16
N VAL A 103 16.27 -6.25 13.88
CA VAL A 103 17.15 -5.17 13.43
C VAL A 103 18.57 -5.70 13.20
N ASP A 104 19.11 -6.47 14.16
CA ASP A 104 20.45 -7.07 14.03
C ASP A 104 20.58 -7.96 12.78
N LYS A 105 19.53 -8.72 12.47
CA LYS A 105 19.55 -9.68 11.38
C LYS A 105 19.29 -9.07 10.00
N TYR A 106 18.32 -8.15 9.89
CA TYR A 106 17.79 -7.72 8.59
C TYR A 106 18.05 -6.25 8.26
N ILE A 107 18.32 -5.40 9.25
CA ILE A 107 18.42 -3.95 9.06
C ILE A 107 19.87 -3.49 9.17
N ILE A 108 20.39 -3.44 10.39
CA ILE A 108 21.78 -3.12 10.71
C ILE A 108 22.16 -3.93 11.96
N ASN A 109 23.36 -4.53 11.97
CA ASN A 109 23.89 -5.33 13.09
C ASN A 109 24.19 -4.47 14.34
N ALA A 110 23.17 -3.77 14.85
CA ALA A 110 23.19 -2.81 15.95
C ALA A 110 21.84 -2.73 16.71
N GLY A 111 20.98 -3.75 16.65
CA GLY A 111 19.70 -3.81 17.35
C GLY A 111 19.84 -3.68 18.86
N ARG A 112 20.93 -4.18 19.44
CA ARG A 112 21.31 -3.96 20.85
C ARG A 112 21.55 -2.49 21.26
N PHE A 113 21.70 -1.57 20.32
CA PHE A 113 21.84 -0.13 20.56
C PHE A 113 20.59 0.68 20.16
N LEU A 114 19.48 -0.01 19.85
CA LEU A 114 18.30 0.62 19.27
C LEU A 114 17.68 1.69 20.18
N ASP A 115 17.74 1.48 21.49
CA ASP A 115 17.23 2.45 22.48
C ASP A 115 18.17 3.65 22.65
N ASP A 116 19.45 3.52 22.29
CA ASP A 116 20.48 4.54 22.49
C ASP A 116 20.65 5.47 21.26
N PHE A 117 20.11 5.09 20.09
CA PHE A 117 20.20 5.93 18.90
C PHE A 117 19.43 7.24 19.08
N SER A 118 19.95 8.33 18.52
CA SER A 118 19.20 9.58 18.44
C SER A 118 17.93 9.42 17.61
N ASP A 119 16.95 10.29 17.87
CA ASP A 119 15.74 10.36 17.06
C ASP A 119 16.07 10.72 15.61
N SER A 120 15.38 10.08 14.70
CA SER A 120 15.39 10.45 13.29
C SER A 120 14.62 11.76 13.13
N GLY A 121 15.26 12.75 12.52
CA GLY A 121 14.58 13.95 12.08
C GLY A 121 13.61 13.67 10.92
N PRO A 122 12.98 14.71 10.36
CA PRO A 122 12.15 14.57 9.17
C PRO A 122 12.91 13.87 8.03
N VAL A 123 12.30 12.84 7.45
CA VAL A 123 12.88 12.06 6.35
C VAL A 123 12.07 12.31 5.07
N PRO A 124 12.50 13.21 4.16
CA PRO A 124 11.66 13.71 3.06
C PRO A 124 11.16 12.65 2.06
N TYR A 125 11.83 11.50 2.00
CA TYR A 125 11.48 10.40 1.10
C TYR A 125 10.49 9.40 1.75
N ILE A 126 10.34 9.40 3.08
CA ILE A 126 9.29 8.64 3.76
C ILE A 126 8.03 9.49 3.78
N LYS A 127 7.07 9.15 2.93
CA LYS A 127 5.85 9.96 2.73
C LYS A 127 4.61 9.28 3.29
N ASP A 128 4.58 7.96 3.24
CA ASP A 128 3.43 7.13 3.61
C ASP A 128 3.28 6.93 5.12
N VAL A 129 4.31 7.27 5.91
CA VAL A 129 4.27 7.25 7.37
C VAL A 129 4.57 8.65 7.91
N ASP A 130 3.69 9.19 8.76
CA ASP A 130 3.91 10.48 9.42
C ASP A 130 4.82 10.31 10.64
N LEU A 131 6.12 10.56 10.44
CA LEU A 131 7.12 10.45 11.51
C LEU A 131 6.87 11.42 12.69
N ASN A 132 6.14 12.53 12.48
CA ASN A 132 5.82 13.46 13.58
C ASN A 132 4.78 12.89 14.55
N SER A 133 4.05 11.85 14.13
CA SER A 133 3.08 11.15 14.96
C SER A 133 3.69 10.00 15.78
N ILE A 134 4.98 9.71 15.57
CA ILE A 134 5.71 8.60 16.19
C ILE A 134 6.56 9.16 17.32
N GLU A 135 6.51 8.50 18.48
CA GLU A 135 7.33 8.87 19.64
C GLU A 135 8.78 8.38 19.44
N HIS A 136 9.74 9.28 19.59
CA HIS A 136 11.18 8.98 19.46
C HIS A 136 11.50 8.09 18.23
N PRO A 137 11.12 8.52 17.00
CA PRO A 137 11.18 7.68 15.83
C PRO A 137 12.63 7.33 15.50
N TRP A 138 12.87 6.07 15.14
CA TRP A 138 14.14 5.65 14.56
C TRP A 138 13.91 5.03 13.20
N VAL A 139 14.62 5.54 12.19
CA VAL A 139 14.50 5.14 10.80
C VAL A 139 15.83 4.54 10.34
N ALA A 140 15.76 3.38 9.68
CA ALA A 140 16.89 2.78 8.99
C ALA A 140 16.48 2.19 7.65
N GLY A 141 17.23 2.53 6.61
CA GLY A 141 17.09 1.89 5.31
C GLY A 141 17.67 0.48 5.32
N PHE A 142 17.06 -0.42 4.55
CA PHE A 142 17.59 -1.73 4.22
C PHE A 142 17.45 -1.97 2.72
N ARG A 143 17.91 -3.13 2.23
CA ARG A 143 18.06 -3.39 0.79
C ARG A 143 16.80 -3.14 -0.06
N SER A 144 15.61 -3.32 0.51
CA SER A 144 14.33 -3.27 -0.21
C SER A 144 13.34 -2.26 0.36
N GLY A 145 13.81 -1.27 1.14
CA GLY A 145 12.98 -0.19 1.66
C GLY A 145 13.45 0.34 3.01
N GLU A 146 12.51 0.70 3.88
CA GLU A 146 12.76 1.39 5.14
C GLU A 146 12.11 0.67 6.32
N PHE A 147 12.81 0.67 7.45
CA PHE A 147 12.30 0.24 8.74
C PHE A 147 12.17 1.43 9.67
N ILE A 148 11.05 1.50 10.39
CA ILE A 148 10.74 2.55 11.36
C ILE A 148 10.37 1.88 12.68
N ALA A 149 11.03 2.26 13.76
CA ALA A 149 10.67 1.86 15.12
C ALA A 149 10.23 3.08 15.93
N GLU A 150 9.11 2.94 16.65
CA GLU A 150 8.73 3.84 17.73
C GLU A 150 9.49 3.46 19.01
N ARG A 151 9.85 4.44 19.83
CA ARG A 151 10.48 4.20 21.14
C ARG A 151 9.69 4.86 22.27
N PRO A 152 9.46 4.16 23.40
CA PRO A 152 9.94 2.81 23.75
C PRO A 152 9.40 1.71 22.81
N LEU A 153 10.21 0.67 22.57
CA LEU A 153 9.94 -0.30 21.52
C LEU A 153 8.60 -1.01 21.70
N GLY A 154 7.81 -1.05 20.63
CA GLY A 154 6.54 -1.75 20.62
C GLY A 154 5.83 -1.68 19.29
N ARG A 155 5.78 -0.50 18.67
CA ARG A 155 5.15 -0.27 17.36
C ARG A 155 6.21 -0.04 16.29
N CYS A 156 6.04 -0.67 15.14
CA CYS A 156 7.00 -0.60 14.04
C CYS A 156 6.29 -0.52 12.68
N TRP A 157 7.01 -0.01 11.69
CA TRP A 157 6.59 0.02 10.30
C TRP A 157 7.71 -0.50 9.42
N LEU A 158 7.32 -1.28 8.41
CA LEU A 158 8.20 -1.72 7.35
C LEU A 158 7.63 -1.19 6.03
N ILE A 159 8.42 -0.40 5.32
CA ILE A 159 8.08 0.09 4.00
C ILE A 159 8.88 -0.76 3.00
N ILE A 160 8.19 -1.47 2.11
CA ILE A 160 8.81 -2.25 1.04
C ILE A 160 8.44 -1.60 -0.28
N THR A 161 9.43 -1.24 -1.08
CA THR A 161 9.22 -0.50 -2.33
C THR A 161 9.91 -1.18 -3.50
N GLY A 162 9.46 -0.88 -4.72
CA GLY A 162 10.09 -1.37 -5.94
C GLY A 162 9.53 -0.72 -7.19
N GLY A 163 9.97 -1.19 -8.36
CA GLY A 163 9.49 -0.68 -9.65
C GLY A 163 10.08 0.67 -10.08
N PHE A 164 11.03 1.24 -9.32
CA PHE A 164 11.75 2.44 -9.73
C PHE A 164 12.39 2.25 -11.11
N ARG A 165 12.09 3.15 -12.04
CA ARG A 165 12.61 3.17 -13.42
C ARG A 165 13.57 4.34 -13.62
#